data_AF-A0A8T4KC05-F1
#
_entry.id   AF-A0A8T4KC05-F1
#
_cell.length_a   1.000
_cell.length_b   1.000
_cell.length_c   1.000
_cell.angle_alpha   90.00
_cell.angle_beta   90.00
_cell.angle_gamma   90.00
#
_symmetry.space_group_name_H-M   'P 1'
#
loop_
_entity.id
_entity.type
_entity.pdbx_description
1 polymer ?
#
loop_
_entity_poly.entity_id
_entity_poly.type
_entity_poly.pdbx_seq_one_letter_code
_entity_poly.pdbx_strand_id
1 'polypeptide(L)'
;MAKLAQNFAKYMIYARMQAKGVVERPDVIGAIFGQTEGLLGNELDLRDLQQTGRVGRIEVNVKTNKGKAFAEIIIPSSLDASETSLIAASHRHA
;
A
#
# COMPACT_ATOMS: atom_id res chain seq x y z
N MET A 1 -4.90 2.52 29.06
CA MET A 1 -4.86 1.20 28.40
C MET A 1 -5.05 1.42 26.91
N ALA A 2 -4.12 0.92 26.09
CA ALA A 2 -4.06 1.22 24.66
C ALA A 2 -5.35 0.79 23.95
N LYS A 3 -5.97 1.74 23.25
CA LYS A 3 -7.07 1.48 22.32
C LYS A 3 -6.51 0.56 21.23
N LEU A 4 -6.77 -0.74 21.32
CA LEU A 4 -6.59 -1.66 20.21
C LEU A 4 -7.42 -1.08 19.07
N ALA A 5 -6.75 -0.44 18.11
CA ALA A 5 -7.38 -0.04 16.87
C ALA A 5 -7.83 -1.35 16.21
N GLN A 6 -9.08 -1.68 16.44
CA GLN A 6 -9.75 -2.83 15.85
C GLN A 6 -9.68 -2.59 14.34
N ASN A 7 -8.75 -3.30 13.70
CA ASN A 7 -8.46 -3.14 12.29
C ASN A 7 -9.62 -3.83 11.55
N PHE A 8 -10.72 -3.12 11.32
CA PHE A 8 -11.91 -3.58 10.59
C PHE A 8 -11.65 -3.64 9.08
N ALA A 9 -10.48 -4.12 8.68
CA ALA A 9 -10.15 -4.31 7.29
C ALA A 9 -11.07 -5.39 6.72
N LYS A 10 -11.95 -4.99 5.78
CA LYS A 10 -12.83 -5.89 5.03
C LYS A 10 -12.05 -6.67 3.98
N TYR A 11 -10.98 -6.07 3.44
CA TYR A 11 -10.15 -6.63 2.38
C TYR A 11 -8.67 -6.41 2.68
N MET A 12 -7.84 -7.30 2.14
CA MET A 12 -6.38 -7.19 2.16
C MET A 12 -5.85 -7.18 0.73
N ILE A 13 -5.15 -6.11 0.36
CA ILE A 13 -4.43 -6.03 -0.90
C ILE A 13 -3.01 -6.53 -0.65
N TYR A 14 -2.61 -7.55 -1.41
CA TYR A 14 -1.23 -8.05 -1.43
C TYR A 14 -0.58 -7.63 -2.74
N ALA A 15 0.47 -6.83 -2.65
CA ALA A 15 1.27 -6.41 -3.78
C ALA A 15 2.73 -6.83 -3.58
N ARG A 16 3.45 -6.97 -4.70
CA ARG A 16 4.87 -7.29 -4.73
C ARG A 16 5.57 -6.32 -5.65
N MET A 17 6.78 -5.94 -5.28
CA MET A 17 7.62 -5.01 -6.04
C MET A 17 8.98 -5.65 -6.30
N GLN A 18 9.57 -5.37 -7.46
CA GLN A 18 10.95 -5.74 -7.76
C GLN A 18 11.73 -4.56 -8.35
N ALA A 19 12.86 -4.23 -7.74
CA ALA A 19 13.73 -3.16 -8.21
C ALA A 19 15.18 -3.66 -8.43
N LYS A 20 15.86 -3.03 -9.39
CA LYS A 20 17.31 -3.18 -9.56
C LYS A 20 18.01 -2.21 -8.61
N GLY A 21 18.97 -2.70 -7.84
CA GLY A 21 19.70 -1.94 -6.83
C GLY A 21 19.22 -2.21 -5.41
N VAL A 22 19.72 -1.40 -4.49
CA VAL A 22 19.31 -1.39 -3.09
C VAL A 22 18.14 -0.41 -2.97
N VAL A 23 17.05 -0.86 -2.35
CA VAL A 23 15.87 -0.04 -2.07
C VAL A 23 15.54 -0.23 -0.60
N GLU A 24 15.21 0.84 0.10
CA GLU A 24 14.82 0.80 1.50
C GLU A 24 13.31 0.94 1.67
N ARG A 25 12.81 0.59 2.86
CA ARG A 25 11.38 0.70 3.18
C ARG A 25 10.79 2.09 2.89
N PRO A 26 11.45 3.23 3.22
CA PRO A 26 10.91 4.56 2.91
C PRO A 26 10.70 4.79 1.41
N ASP A 27 11.59 4.28 0.57
CA ASP A 27 11.49 4.42 -0.89
C ASP A 27 10.27 3.69 -1.44
N VAL A 28 10.04 2.46 -0.97
CA VAL A 28 8.85 1.66 -1.37
C VAL A 28 7.57 2.34 -0.91
N ILE A 29 7.54 2.88 0.32
CA ILE A 29 6.39 3.63 0.82
C ILE A 29 6.14 4.86 -0.06
N GLY A 30 7.19 5.62 -0.40
CA GLY A 30 7.09 6.77 -1.29
C GLY A 30 6.53 6.38 -2.66
N ALA A 31 7.00 5.27 -3.24
CA ALA A 31 6.52 4.76 -4.52
C ALA A 31 5.04 4.34 -4.48
N ILE A 32 4.59 3.67 -3.41
CA ILE A 32 3.19 3.27 -3.24
C ILE A 32 2.27 4.50 -3.20
N PHE A 33 2.60 5.50 -2.38
CA PHE A 33 1.77 6.70 -2.30
C PHE A 33 1.83 7.54 -3.59
N GLY A 34 3.00 7.64 -4.22
CA GLY A 34 3.17 8.37 -5.48
C GLY A 34 2.44 7.72 -6.65
N GLN A 35 2.22 6.40 -6.63
CA GLN A 35 1.54 5.68 -7.71
C GLN A 35 0.03 6.00 -7.80
N THR A 36 -0.59 6.46 -6.72
CA THR A 36 -2.03 6.82 -6.72
C THR A 36 -2.29 8.33 -6.79
N GLU A 37 -1.28 9.14 -6.49
CA GLU A 37 -1.40 10.59 -6.41
C GLU A 37 -1.83 11.17 -7.77
N GLY A 38 -3.00 11.82 -7.80
CA GLY A 38 -3.53 12.48 -9.00
C GLY A 38 -4.15 11.57 -10.07
N LEU A 39 -4.15 10.24 -9.91
CA LEU A 39 -4.66 9.31 -10.93
C LEU A 39 -6.10 8.85 -10.69
N LEU A 40 -6.49 8.61 -9.44
CA LEU A 40 -7.78 8.00 -9.08
C LEU A 40 -8.79 8.99 -8.47
N GLY A 41 -8.45 10.27 -8.45
CA GLY A 41 -9.19 11.31 -7.74
C GLY A 41 -8.96 11.29 -6.23
N ASN A 42 -9.30 12.39 -5.55
CA ASN A 42 -9.00 12.60 -4.13
C ASN A 42 -9.68 11.56 -3.21
N GLU A 43 -10.81 11.00 -3.63
CA GLU A 43 -11.56 10.01 -2.83
C GLU A 43 -10.87 8.64 -2.74
N LEU A 44 -9.96 8.35 -3.68
CA LEU A 44 -9.20 7.10 -3.76
C LEU A 44 -7.70 7.30 -3.56
N ASP A 45 -7.31 8.48 -3.07
CA ASP A 45 -5.94 8.76 -2.69
C ASP A 45 -5.57 8.00 -1.40
N LEU A 46 -4.51 7.20 -1.43
CA LEU A 46 -4.11 6.36 -0.31
C LEU A 46 -3.77 7.16 0.97
N ARG A 47 -3.26 8.39 0.83
CA ARG A 47 -2.92 9.24 1.98
C ARG A 47 -4.18 9.71 2.67
N ASP A 48 -5.16 10.17 1.91
CA ASP A 48 -6.45 10.62 2.45
C ASP A 48 -7.26 9.45 3.01
N LEU A 49 -7.23 8.30 2.32
CA LEU A 49 -7.84 7.06 2.80
C LEU A 49 -7.22 6.56 4.12
N GLN A 50 -5.91 6.72 4.31
CA GLN A 50 -5.25 6.37 5.56
C GLN A 50 -5.57 7.38 6.67
N GLN A 51 -5.66 8.67 6.37
CA GLN A 51 -6.05 9.70 7.34
C GLN A 51 -7.50 9.53 7.83
N THR A 52 -8.41 9.18 6.92
CA THR A 52 -9.82 8.92 7.23
C THR A 52 -10.05 7.54 7.87
N GLY A 53 -9.01 6.70 7.94
CA GLY A 53 -9.08 5.36 8.51
C GLY A 53 -9.77 4.32 7.62
N ARG A 54 -10.07 4.66 6.35
CA ARG A 54 -10.63 3.73 5.37
C ARG A 54 -9.59 2.71 4.91
N VAL A 55 -8.32 3.12 4.86
CA VAL A 55 -7.14 2.26 4.64
C VAL A 55 -6.31 2.19 5.92
N GLY A 56 -5.83 0.99 6.26
CA GLY A 56 -5.02 0.75 7.44
C GLY A 56 -3.55 1.16 7.28
N ARG A 57 -2.72 0.75 8.24
CA ARG A 57 -1.26 0.90 8.12
C ARG A 57 -0.75 0.00 7.00
N ILE A 58 -0.04 0.60 6.05
CA ILE A 58 0.61 -0.13 4.97
C ILE A 58 1.86 -0.81 5.53
N GLU A 59 1.89 -2.14 5.43
CA GLU A 59 3.03 -2.95 5.83
C GLU A 59 3.89 -3.22 4.61
N VAL A 60 5.20 -3.03 4.77
CA VAL A 60 6.19 -3.23 3.71
C VAL A 60 7.36 -3.99 4.28
N ASN A 61 7.63 -5.16 3.69
CA ASN A 61 8.78 -5.99 4.00
C ASN A 61 9.71 -6.02 2.79
N VAL A 62 10.90 -5.43 2.95
CA VAL A 62 11.90 -5.37 1.87
C VAL A 62 12.99 -6.40 2.13
N LYS A 63 13.37 -7.14 1.09
CA LYS A 63 14.49 -8.08 1.07
C LYS A 63 15.41 -7.73 -0.09
N THR A 64 16.69 -7.57 0.19
CA THR A 64 17.70 -7.28 -0.82
C THR A 64 18.61 -8.50 -1.01
N ASN A 65 18.79 -8.93 -2.25
CA ASN A 65 19.67 -10.05 -2.59
C ASN A 65 20.38 -9.79 -3.93
N LYS A 66 21.71 -9.93 -3.96
CA LYS A 66 22.55 -9.80 -5.17
C LYS A 66 22.24 -8.55 -6.02
N GLY A 67 22.08 -7.40 -5.38
CA GLY A 67 21.80 -6.13 -6.06
C GLY A 67 20.39 -6.02 -6.66
N LYS A 68 19.44 -6.84 -6.21
CA LYS A 68 18.01 -6.69 -6.49
C LYS A 68 17.25 -6.57 -5.17
N ALA A 69 16.26 -5.69 -5.14
CA ALA A 69 15.34 -5.56 -4.01
C ALA A 69 13.99 -6.17 -4.39
N PHE A 70 13.39 -6.87 -3.43
CA PHE A 70 12.04 -7.42 -3.49
C PHE A 70 11.27 -6.87 -2.31
N ALA A 71 10.06 -6.35 -2.54
CA ALA A 71 9.19 -5.92 -1.46
C ALA A 71 7.87 -6.68 -1.49
N GLU A 72 7.41 -7.08 -0.31
CA GLU A 72 6.05 -7.53 -0.07
C GLU A 72 5.28 -6.39 0.61
N ILE A 73 4.13 -6.04 0.05
CA ILE A 73 3.32 -4.90 0.44
C ILE A 73 1.94 -5.42 0.82
N ILE A 74 1.46 -5.03 2.00
CA ILE A 74 0.13 -5.38 2.49
C ILE A 74 -0.61 -4.09 2.81
N ILE A 75 -1.76 -3.88 2.17
CA ILE A 75 -2.62 -2.71 2.36
C ILE A 75 -3.98 -3.20 2.90
N PRO A 76 -4.26 -3.00 4.20
CA PRO A 76 -5.58 -3.24 4.77
C PRO A 76 -6.59 -2.22 4.26
N SER A 77 -7.76 -2.67 3.82
CA SER A 77 -8.82 -1.80 3.30
C SER A 77 -10.17 -2.13 3.94
N SER A 78 -10.90 -1.11 4.36
CA SER A 78 -12.30 -1.20 4.81
C SER A 78 -13.31 -0.67 3.76
N LEU A 79 -12.78 -0.33 2.58
CA LEU A 79 -13.55 0.10 1.41
C LEU A 79 -14.44 -1.01 0.86
N ASP A 80 -15.25 -0.66 -0.13
CA ASP A 80 -16.03 -1.66 -0.85
C ASP A 80 -15.15 -2.40 -1.87
N ALA A 81 -15.65 -3.53 -2.37
CA ALA A 81 -14.89 -4.42 -3.25
C ALA A 81 -14.41 -3.71 -4.52
N SER A 82 -15.25 -2.86 -5.13
CA SER A 82 -14.94 -2.14 -6.37
C SER A 82 -13.81 -1.13 -6.17
N GLU A 83 -13.90 -0.32 -5.11
CA GLU A 83 -12.86 0.67 -4.77
C GLU A 83 -11.54 -0.01 -4.41
N THR A 84 -11.61 -1.06 -3.58
CA THR A 84 -10.43 -1.86 -3.19
C THR A 84 -9.77 -2.48 -4.42
N SER A 85 -10.57 -2.99 -5.37
CA SER A 85 -10.05 -3.58 -6.61
C SER A 85 -9.37 -2.54 -7.49
N LEU A 86 -9.89 -1.31 -7.54
CA LEU A 86 -9.27 -0.22 -8.32
C LEU A 86 -7.90 0.16 -7.75
N ILE A 87 -7.82 0.31 -6.42
CA ILE A 87 -6.54 0.54 -5.72
C ILE A 87 -5.59 -0.63 -5.92
N ALA A 88 -6.06 -1.87 -5.83
CA ALA A 88 -5.22 -3.04 -6.08
C ALA A 88 -4.68 -3.06 -7.53
N ALA A 89 -5.50 -2.65 -8.50
CA ALA A 89 -5.14 -2.62 -9.90
C ALA A 89 -4.06 -1.58 -10.21
N SER A 90 -4.08 -0.41 -9.54
CA SER A 90 -3.05 0.62 -9.74
C SER A 90 -1.64 0.19 -9.31
N HIS A 91 -1.55 -0.85 -8.45
CA HIS A 91 -0.30 -1.40 -7.92
C HIS A 91 0.12 -2.73 -8.58
N ARG A 92 -0.51 -3.14 -9.69
CA ARG A 92 -0.22 -4.41 -10.38
C ARG A 92 1.18 -4.49 -11.00
N HIS A 93 1.87 -3.37 -11.18
CA HIS A 93 3.14 -3.27 -11.90
C HIS A 93 4.28 -2.60 -11.12
N ALA A 94 4.15 -2.47 -9.79
CA ALA A 94 5.23 -1.93 -8.95
C ALA A 94 6.46 -2.85 -8.96
#